data_AF-A0A1V4SCQ2-F1
#
_entry.id   AF-A0A1V4SCQ2-F1
#
_cell.length_a   1.000
_cell.length_b   1.000
_cell.length_c   1.000
_cell.angle_alpha   90.00
_cell.angle_beta   90.00
_cell.angle_gamma   90.00
#
_symmetry.space_group_name_H-M   'P 1'
#
loop_
_entity.id
_entity.type
_entity.pdbx_description
1 polymer ?
#
loop_
_entity_poly.entity_id
_entity_poly.type
_entity_poly.pdbx_seq_one_letter_code
_entity_poly.pdbx_strand_id
1 'polypeptide(L)'
;MDIHLERIDSCRWIIWGYGFPIGGVAAFDADDGVISPGGVGYDINCGCRLMTTSLRAPDMTGLMPALVSELFKNIPTGLGSRSSVHLSKKDQDRVAVEGAAWAVKNGYGEPAGNPWFR
;
A
#
# COMPACT_ATOMS: atom_id res chain seq x y z
N MET A 1 9.08 7.54 31.47
CA MET A 1 7.90 7.02 30.75
C MET A 1 8.32 5.66 30.24
N ASP A 2 8.29 4.68 31.12
CA ASP A 2 8.71 3.32 30.82
C ASP A 2 7.59 2.66 30.05
N ILE A 3 7.86 2.37 28.79
CA ILE A 3 6.90 1.69 27.93
C ILE A 3 7.03 0.20 28.28
N HIS A 4 6.01 -0.38 28.93
CA HIS A 4 5.91 -1.82 29.12
C HIS A 4 5.73 -2.50 27.76
N LEU A 5 6.85 -2.80 27.12
CA LEU A 5 6.95 -3.51 25.85
C LEU A 5 6.89 -5.01 26.14
N GLU A 6 5.79 -5.67 25.76
CA GLU A 6 5.65 -7.11 26.02
C GLU A 6 6.48 -7.96 25.04
N ARG A 7 6.63 -7.54 23.78
CA ARG A 7 7.50 -8.15 22.76
C ARG A 7 7.97 -7.12 21.72
N ILE A 8 9.28 -7.09 21.47
CA ILE A 8 9.89 -6.46 20.28
C ILE A 8 10.56 -7.55 19.48
N ASP A 9 10.16 -7.67 18.22
CA ASP A 9 10.83 -8.52 17.25
C ASP A 9 11.38 -7.66 16.11
N SER A 10 12.36 -8.20 15.40
CA SER A 10 12.94 -7.55 14.23
C SER A 10 13.07 -8.51 13.06
N CYS A 11 12.75 -8.01 11.87
CA CYS A 11 13.00 -8.70 10.63
C CYS A 11 14.50 -8.76 10.32
N ARG A 12 14.88 -9.70 9.45
CA ARG A 12 16.27 -9.92 9.05
C ARG A 12 16.95 -8.69 8.41
N TRP A 13 16.18 -7.76 7.87
CA TRP A 13 16.66 -6.55 7.19
C TRP A 13 16.47 -5.29 8.03
N ILE A 14 16.72 -5.38 9.33
CA ILE A 14 16.57 -4.25 10.25
C ILE A 14 17.58 -3.13 9.93
N ILE A 15 17.08 -1.89 9.86
CA ILE A 15 17.89 -0.69 9.66
C ILE A 15 17.41 0.44 10.58
N TRP A 16 18.22 1.51 10.66
CA TRP A 16 17.90 2.67 11.48
C TRP A 16 16.64 3.39 10.97
N GLY A 17 15.77 3.78 11.90
CA GLY A 17 14.50 4.46 11.62
C GLY A 17 14.22 5.57 12.63
N TYR A 18 13.06 6.22 12.50
CA TYR A 18 12.69 7.36 13.35
C TYR A 18 12.00 6.89 14.63
N GLY A 19 12.76 6.73 15.71
CA GLY A 19 12.29 6.21 16.99
C GLY A 19 12.26 4.69 17.04
N PHE A 20 11.54 4.05 16.12
CA PHE A 20 11.57 2.59 15.92
C PHE A 20 12.42 2.24 14.69
N PRO A 21 13.09 1.07 14.67
CA PRO A 21 13.82 0.62 13.49
C PRO A 21 12.84 0.20 12.39
N ILE A 22 13.21 0.43 11.12
CA ILE A 22 12.45 -0.10 9.98
C ILE A 22 12.61 -1.62 9.99
N GLY A 23 11.49 -2.34 9.86
CA GLY A 23 11.44 -3.80 10.01
C GLY A 23 11.31 -4.28 11.46
N GLY A 24 11.07 -3.38 12.42
CA GLY A 24 10.68 -3.73 13.78
C GLY A 24 9.19 -4.04 13.89
N VAL A 25 8.83 -4.91 14.83
CA VAL A 25 7.45 -5.20 15.24
C VAL A 25 7.38 -5.05 16.75
N ALA A 26 6.42 -4.27 17.23
CA ALA A 26 6.15 -4.10 18.65
C ALA A 26 4.65 -4.25 18.91
N ALA A 27 4.30 -5.04 19.92
CA ALA A 27 2.94 -5.18 20.41
C ALA A 27 2.82 -4.49 21.77
N PHE A 28 1.71 -3.80 21.97
CA PHE A 28 1.36 -3.13 23.22
C PHE A 28 -0.04 -3.56 23.63
N ASP A 29 -0.29 -3.56 24.93
CA ASP A 29 -1.63 -3.78 25.47
C ASP A 29 -2.63 -2.73 24.93
N ALA A 30 -3.88 -3.13 24.74
CA ALA A 30 -4.90 -2.26 24.15
C ALA A 30 -5.48 -1.25 25.16
N ASP A 31 -5.50 -1.57 26.44
CA ASP A 31 -6.10 -0.76 27.50
C ASP A 31 -5.06 0.18 28.13
N ASP A 32 -3.86 -0.33 28.45
CA ASP A 32 -2.81 0.40 29.18
C ASP A 32 -1.52 0.64 28.35
N GLY A 33 -1.49 0.22 27.09
CA GLY A 33 -0.33 0.38 26.21
C GLY A 33 -0.15 1.79 25.64
N VAL A 34 0.79 1.92 24.70
CA VAL A 34 1.07 3.18 24.01
C VAL A 34 0.94 3.05 22.50
N ILE A 35 0.67 4.17 21.85
CA ILE A 35 0.73 4.30 20.39
C ILE A 35 1.87 5.26 20.05
N SER A 36 2.77 4.83 19.15
CA SER A 36 3.86 5.67 18.65
C SER A 36 3.75 5.80 17.13
N PRO A 37 3.54 7.02 16.58
CA PRO A 37 3.61 7.25 15.14
C PRO A 37 4.95 6.82 14.53
N GLY A 38 6.04 6.92 15.29
CA GLY A 38 7.36 6.45 14.87
C GLY A 38 7.46 4.92 14.71
N GLY A 39 6.59 4.17 15.41
CA GLY A 39 6.45 2.72 15.26
C GLY A 39 5.66 2.29 14.03
N VAL A 40 4.91 3.21 13.41
CA VAL A 40 4.16 2.96 12.17
C VAL A 40 4.97 3.42 10.95
N GLY A 41 5.57 4.62 11.04
CA GLY A 41 6.31 5.26 9.95
C GLY A 41 5.56 6.41 9.30
N TYR A 42 6.28 7.23 8.55
CA TYR A 42 5.72 8.43 7.89
C TYR A 42 4.76 8.08 6.75
N ASP A 43 5.11 7.08 5.93
CA ASP A 43 4.29 6.60 4.83
C ASP A 43 3.35 5.49 5.32
N ILE A 44 2.26 5.91 5.95
CA ILE A 44 1.27 5.00 6.56
C ILE A 44 0.65 4.14 5.45
N ASN A 45 0.65 2.82 5.67
CA ASN A 45 0.16 1.84 4.70
C ASN A 45 0.98 1.78 3.40
N CYS A 46 2.27 2.18 3.43
CA CYS A 46 3.22 1.79 2.40
C CYS A 46 3.22 0.27 2.26
N GLY A 47 3.02 -0.24 1.05
CA GLY A 47 2.80 -1.67 0.85
C GLY A 47 2.80 -2.07 -0.62
N CYS A 48 2.65 -3.38 -0.83
CA CYS A 48 2.69 -3.98 -2.15
C CYS A 48 1.33 -4.57 -2.51
N ARG A 49 0.97 -4.46 -3.80
CA ARG A 49 -0.15 -5.19 -4.40
C ARG A 49 0.38 -6.06 -5.53
N LEU A 50 -0.02 -7.32 -5.56
CA LEU A 50 0.25 -8.24 -6.66
C LEU A 50 -1.03 -8.45 -7.47
N MET A 51 -0.92 -8.36 -8.80
CA MET A 51 -1.97 -8.71 -9.74
C MET A 51 -1.47 -9.84 -10.63
N THR A 52 -2.31 -10.84 -10.85
CA THR A 52 -1.99 -12.00 -11.68
C THR A 52 -2.71 -11.88 -13.03
N THR A 53 -2.16 -12.56 -14.04
CA THR A 53 -2.79 -12.73 -15.35
C THR A 53 -2.62 -14.18 -15.77
N SER A 54 -3.36 -14.61 -16.78
CA SER A 54 -3.17 -15.93 -17.39
C SER A 54 -1.99 -15.99 -18.36
N LEU A 55 -1.27 -14.88 -18.56
CA LEU A 55 -0.13 -14.80 -19.47
C LEU A 55 1.08 -15.53 -18.90
N ARG A 56 1.82 -16.19 -19.76
CA ARG A 56 3.07 -16.88 -19.43
C ARG A 56 4.26 -16.07 -19.94
N ALA A 57 5.45 -16.39 -19.44
CA ALA A 57 6.68 -15.72 -19.87
C ALA A 57 6.88 -15.70 -21.40
N PRO A 58 6.60 -16.78 -22.16
CA PRO A 58 6.69 -16.75 -23.62
C PRO A 58 5.79 -15.70 -24.28
N ASP A 59 4.59 -15.47 -23.75
CA ASP A 59 3.61 -14.51 -24.29
C ASP A 59 4.11 -13.06 -24.18
N MET A 60 5.06 -12.80 -23.27
CA MET A 60 5.64 -11.48 -23.02
C MET A 60 6.93 -11.20 -23.81
N THR A 61 7.41 -12.18 -24.58
CA THR A 61 8.68 -12.09 -25.30
C THR A 61 8.62 -10.94 -26.32
N GLY A 62 9.49 -9.94 -26.13
CA GLY A 62 9.54 -8.75 -26.98
C GLY A 62 8.53 -7.64 -26.66
N LEU A 63 7.55 -7.88 -25.76
CA LEU A 63 6.51 -6.90 -25.42
C LEU A 63 6.86 -6.01 -24.22
N MET A 64 7.85 -6.41 -23.41
CA MET A 64 8.21 -5.69 -22.17
C MET A 64 8.50 -4.19 -22.38
N PRO A 65 9.25 -3.74 -23.40
CA PRO A 65 9.50 -2.31 -23.59
C PRO A 65 8.21 -1.53 -23.87
N ALA A 66 7.31 -2.09 -24.68
CA ALA A 66 6.03 -1.47 -25.02
C ALA A 66 5.10 -1.43 -23.80
N LEU A 67 5.00 -2.53 -23.04
CA LEU A 67 4.18 -2.60 -21.84
C LEU A 67 4.65 -1.58 -20.78
N VAL A 68 5.95 -1.52 -20.50
CA VAL A 68 6.50 -0.57 -19.52
C VAL A 68 6.23 0.87 -19.95
N SER A 69 6.39 1.18 -21.24
CA SER A 69 6.08 2.51 -21.79
C SER A 69 4.61 2.88 -21.61
N GLU A 70 3.68 1.96 -21.91
CA GLU A 70 2.25 2.19 -21.73
C GLU A 70 1.87 2.29 -20.25
N LEU A 71 2.44 1.48 -19.37
CA LEU A 71 2.22 1.61 -17.92
C LEU A 71 2.70 2.96 -17.41
N PHE A 72 3.89 3.40 -17.80
CA PHE A 72 4.44 4.69 -17.38
C PHE A 72 3.59 5.87 -17.86
N LYS A 73 3.05 5.78 -19.08
CA LYS A 73 2.15 6.79 -19.64
C LYS A 73 0.82 6.87 -18.88
N ASN A 74 0.28 5.72 -18.45
CA ASN A 74 -1.05 5.64 -17.84
C ASN A 74 -1.04 5.70 -16.31
N ILE A 75 0.11 5.48 -15.66
CA ILE A 75 0.26 5.52 -14.19
C ILE A 75 1.10 6.76 -13.84
N PRO A 76 0.47 7.81 -13.27
CA PRO A 76 1.20 9.01 -12.85
C PRO A 76 2.24 8.67 -11.79
N THR A 77 3.51 8.99 -12.06
CA THR A 77 4.63 8.82 -11.13
C THR A 77 5.43 10.11 -10.97
N GLY A 78 6.15 10.26 -9.87
CA GLY A 78 6.96 11.44 -9.55
C GLY A 78 6.25 12.50 -8.68
N LEU A 79 7.03 13.30 -7.97
CA LEU A 79 6.51 14.36 -7.09
C LEU A 79 5.75 15.42 -7.89
N GLY A 80 4.54 15.73 -7.45
CA GLY A 80 3.67 16.73 -8.11
C GLY A 80 2.91 16.23 -9.33
N SER A 81 3.09 14.95 -9.72
CA SER A 81 2.32 14.32 -10.78
C SER A 81 0.84 14.19 -10.39
N ARG A 82 -0.06 14.36 -11.35
CA ARG A 82 -1.52 14.31 -11.13
C ARG A 82 -2.16 13.25 -12.02
N SER A 83 -3.14 12.56 -11.46
CA SER A 83 -3.98 11.63 -12.22
C SER A 83 -5.10 12.35 -12.97
N SER A 84 -5.68 11.69 -13.96
CA SER A 84 -6.93 12.13 -14.59
C SER A 84 -8.13 12.06 -13.64
N VAL A 85 -8.05 11.28 -12.56
CA VAL A 85 -9.05 11.20 -11.50
C VAL A 85 -8.92 12.42 -10.59
N HIS A 86 -9.97 13.23 -10.55
CA HIS A 86 -10.04 14.42 -9.70
C HIS A 86 -11.03 14.16 -8.57
N LEU A 87 -10.52 14.12 -7.34
CA LEU A 87 -11.34 13.92 -6.15
C LEU A 87 -11.73 15.27 -5.54
N SER A 88 -13.03 15.49 -5.36
CA SER A 88 -13.51 16.58 -4.52
C SER A 88 -13.09 16.36 -3.06
N LYS A 89 -13.13 17.40 -2.23
CA LYS A 89 -12.84 17.26 -0.79
C LYS A 89 -13.73 16.21 -0.13
N LYS A 90 -15.01 16.17 -0.51
CA LYS A 90 -15.97 15.18 -0.04
C LYS A 90 -15.59 13.75 -0.45
N ASP A 91 -15.11 13.57 -1.68
CA ASP A 91 -14.68 12.25 -2.15
C ASP A 91 -13.39 11.81 -1.46
N GLN A 92 -12.46 12.72 -1.17
CA GLN A 92 -11.26 12.40 -0.38
C GLN A 92 -11.63 11.88 1.02
N ASP A 93 -12.58 12.55 1.69
CA ASP A 93 -13.03 12.12 3.02
C ASP A 93 -13.72 10.75 2.95
N ARG A 94 -14.48 10.49 1.88
CA ARG A 94 -15.08 9.16 1.63
C ARG A 94 -14.02 8.10 1.34
N VAL A 95 -12.99 8.40 0.56
CA VAL A 95 -11.87 7.48 0.30
C VAL A 95 -11.15 7.13 1.60
N ALA A 96 -10.94 8.10 2.50
CA ALA A 96 -10.29 7.85 3.78
C ALA A 96 -11.09 6.89 4.69
N VAL A 97 -12.43 6.89 4.60
CA VAL A 97 -13.32 6.02 5.40
C VAL A 97 -13.60 4.68 4.71
N GLU A 98 -13.90 4.70 3.41
CA GLU A 98 -14.33 3.53 2.65
C GLU A 98 -13.15 2.75 2.02
N GLY A 99 -11.97 3.35 1.92
CA GLY A 99 -10.78 2.75 1.35
C GLY A 99 -10.97 2.27 -0.10
N ALA A 100 -10.38 1.11 -0.41
CA ALA A 100 -10.45 0.50 -1.75
C ALA A 100 -11.89 0.19 -2.22
N ALA A 101 -12.85 0.03 -1.31
CA ALA A 101 -14.25 -0.20 -1.68
C ALA A 101 -14.87 1.01 -2.39
N TRP A 102 -14.44 2.23 -2.06
CA TRP A 102 -14.85 3.43 -2.79
C TRP A 102 -14.40 3.36 -4.25
N ALA A 103 -13.15 2.94 -4.49
CA ALA A 103 -12.61 2.83 -5.84
C ALA A 103 -13.45 1.87 -6.70
N VAL A 104 -13.78 0.68 -6.18
CA VAL A 104 -14.64 -0.29 -6.87
C VAL A 104 -16.04 0.27 -7.15
N LYS A 105 -16.69 0.92 -6.16
CA LYS A 105 -18.01 1.54 -6.34
C LYS A 105 -18.03 2.63 -7.42
N ASN A 106 -16.90 3.27 -7.67
CA ASN A 106 -16.73 4.31 -8.68
C ASN A 106 -16.12 3.77 -10.00
N GLY A 107 -16.10 2.44 -10.19
CA GLY A 107 -15.68 1.81 -11.45
C GLY A 107 -14.18 1.57 -11.61
N TYR A 108 -13.38 1.78 -10.56
CA TYR A 108 -11.93 1.53 -10.56
C TYR A 108 -11.61 0.13 -10.03
N GLY A 109 -11.94 -0.88 -10.83
CA GLY A 109 -11.72 -2.29 -10.54
C GLY A 109 -13.00 -3.06 -10.27
N GLU A 110 -12.84 -4.35 -9.96
CA GLU A 110 -13.95 -5.26 -9.72
C GLU A 110 -14.06 -5.63 -8.23
N PRO A 111 -15.26 -5.97 -7.74
CA PRO A 111 -15.41 -6.56 -6.41
C PRO A 111 -14.56 -7.83 -6.28
N ALA A 112 -14.03 -8.07 -5.08
CA ALA A 112 -13.31 -9.30 -4.75
C ALA A 112 -14.28 -10.50 -4.77
N GLY A 113 -14.56 -11.00 -5.96
CA GLY A 113 -15.53 -12.06 -6.22
C GLY A 113 -15.45 -12.63 -7.63
N ASN A 114 -14.49 -12.20 -8.45
CA ASN A 114 -14.27 -12.80 -9.75
C ASN A 114 -13.46 -14.11 -9.59
N PRO A 115 -14.06 -15.29 -9.84
CA PRO A 115 -13.41 -16.59 -9.65
C PRO A 115 -12.24 -16.84 -10.62
N TRP A 116 -12.04 -15.98 -11.62
CA TRP A 116 -10.97 -16.09 -12.63
C TRP A 116 -9.58 -15.62 -12.14
N PHE A 117 -9.47 -15.06 -10.92
CA PHE A 117 -8.21 -14.58 -10.32
C PHE A 117 -7.69 -15.44 -9.15
N ARG A 118 -8.13 -16.70 -9.03
CA ARG A 118 -7.48 -17.70 -8.15
C ARG A 118 -6.47 -18.54 -8.91
#